data_AF-A0A6A6ICP3-F1
#
_entry.id   AF-A0A6A6ICP3-F1
#
_cell.length_a   1.000
_cell.length_b   1.000
_cell.length_c   1.000
_cell.angle_alpha   90.00
_cell.angle_beta   90.00
_cell.angle_gamma   90.00
#
_symmetry.space_group_name_H-M   'P 1'
#
loop_
_entity.id
_entity.type
_entity.pdbx_description
1 polymer ?
#
loop_
_entity_poly.entity_id
_entity_poly.type
_entity_poly.pdbx_seq_one_letter_code
_entity_poly.pdbx_strand_id
1 'polypeptide(L)'
;MLWFVFQLATSTIAVHTLLGRTVLYSVLPAYFMATIYPLAKHWMPWPQFALAPAVAWPVVTGCVSAADLSYTQENHNDISAITFMQLDLSICAPLFLAYASWTIYFDTAYGLQDIVGDRESGIGSLAQDLGKRYIRAFLAVVGVAIIILLSFGAISAGCSPVFWTFGVGTFGVGTWTCSILHQLYILDAEDPKSGGRVFGINIVLGFLVTVVATAKVTIAVSWPPQQL
;
A
#
# COMPACT_ATOMS: atom_id res chain seq x y z
N MET A 1 12.15 -10.14 -19.59
CA MET A 1 10.88 -10.72 -20.07
C MET A 1 10.57 -12.06 -19.41
N LEU A 2 11.42 -13.09 -19.51
CA LEU A 2 11.17 -14.40 -18.87
C LEU A 2 10.90 -14.33 -17.36
N TRP A 3 11.64 -13.51 -16.62
CA TRP A 3 11.44 -13.30 -15.19
C TRP A 3 10.05 -12.73 -14.85
N PHE A 4 9.59 -11.74 -15.60
CA PHE A 4 8.25 -11.14 -15.42
C PHE A 4 7.14 -12.16 -15.71
N VAL A 5 7.28 -12.94 -16.79
CA VAL A 5 6.32 -14.01 -17.11
C VAL A 5 6.27 -15.05 -16.00
N PHE A 6 7.43 -15.43 -15.45
CA PHE A 6 7.52 -16.35 -14.32
C PHE A 6 6.84 -15.79 -13.07
N GLN A 7 7.10 -14.54 -12.70
CA GLN A 7 6.45 -13.87 -11.56
C GLN A 7 4.93 -13.77 -11.73
N LEU A 8 4.46 -13.41 -12.93
CA LEU A 8 3.04 -13.32 -13.24
C LEU A 8 2.37 -14.70 -13.16
N ALA A 9 2.98 -15.73 -13.75
CA ALA A 9 2.46 -17.09 -13.71
C ALA A 9 2.40 -17.63 -12.28
N THR A 10 3.48 -17.49 -11.50
CA THR A 10 3.52 -17.92 -10.10
C THR A 10 2.51 -17.18 -9.23
N SER A 11 2.38 -15.85 -9.38
CA SER A 11 1.37 -15.05 -8.69
C SER A 11 -0.05 -15.49 -9.05
N THR A 12 -0.34 -15.68 -10.34
CA THR A 12 -1.66 -16.12 -10.83
C THR A 12 -2.02 -17.49 -10.28
N ILE A 13 -1.08 -18.44 -10.33
CA ILE A 13 -1.28 -19.79 -9.79
C ILE A 13 -1.51 -19.72 -8.28
N ALA A 14 -0.67 -18.99 -7.53
CA ALA A 14 -0.80 -18.88 -6.09
C ALA A 14 -2.13 -18.25 -5.66
N VAL A 15 -2.57 -17.17 -6.30
CA VAL A 15 -3.86 -16.54 -5.99
C VAL A 15 -5.01 -17.50 -6.31
N HIS A 16 -4.95 -18.18 -7.46
CA HIS A 16 -6.00 -19.11 -7.85
C HIS A 16 -6.11 -20.31 -6.88
N THR A 17 -4.98 -20.90 -6.49
CA THR A 17 -4.96 -22.10 -5.64
C THR A 17 -5.25 -21.78 -4.17
N LEU A 18 -4.82 -20.62 -3.67
CA LEU A 18 -4.98 -20.25 -2.26
C LEU A 18 -6.28 -19.48 -1.98
N LEU A 19 -6.71 -18.63 -2.92
CA LEU A 19 -7.79 -17.66 -2.70
C LEU A 19 -8.98 -17.83 -3.67
N GLY A 20 -8.90 -18.76 -4.62
CA GLY A 20 -10.00 -19.08 -5.53
C GLY A 20 -10.13 -18.14 -6.74
N ARG A 21 -11.14 -18.41 -7.57
CA ARG A 21 -11.36 -17.73 -8.86
C ARG A 21 -11.86 -16.29 -8.69
N THR A 22 -12.73 -16.04 -7.73
CA THR A 22 -13.33 -14.73 -7.48
C THR A 22 -12.25 -13.71 -7.11
N VAL A 23 -11.36 -14.09 -6.19
CA VAL A 23 -10.21 -13.24 -5.81
C VAL A 23 -9.25 -13.05 -6.97
N LEU A 24 -9.01 -14.08 -7.80
CA LEU A 24 -8.16 -13.94 -9.00
C LEU A 24 -8.66 -12.85 -9.95
N TYR A 25 -9.97 -12.80 -10.24
CA TYR A 25 -10.51 -11.74 -11.10
C TYR A 25 -10.32 -10.35 -10.52
N SER A 26 -10.32 -10.22 -9.18
CA SER A 26 -10.05 -8.93 -8.53
C SER A 26 -8.62 -8.43 -8.75
N VAL A 27 -7.65 -9.30 -9.09
CA VAL A 27 -6.23 -8.90 -9.28
C VAL A 27 -5.97 -8.32 -10.67
N LEU A 28 -6.80 -8.64 -11.67
CA LEU A 28 -6.56 -8.25 -13.07
C LEU A 28 -6.30 -6.75 -13.27
N PRO A 29 -7.00 -5.81 -12.60
CA PRO A 29 -6.70 -4.39 -12.75
C PRO A 29 -5.31 -4.01 -12.22
N ALA A 30 -4.79 -4.68 -11.19
CA ALA A 30 -3.42 -4.45 -10.72
C ALA A 30 -2.40 -4.78 -11.82
N TYR A 31 -2.58 -5.91 -12.51
CA TYR A 31 -1.70 -6.30 -13.62
C TYR A 31 -1.76 -5.30 -14.76
N PHE A 32 -2.97 -4.86 -15.12
CA PHE A 32 -3.15 -3.83 -16.14
C PHE A 32 -2.44 -2.52 -15.77
N MET A 33 -2.66 -2.01 -14.56
CA MET A 33 -2.01 -0.77 -14.10
C MET A 33 -0.48 -0.92 -14.03
N ALA A 34 0.03 -2.05 -13.54
CA ALA A 34 1.46 -2.33 -13.49
C ALA A 34 2.11 -2.37 -14.89
N THR A 35 1.38 -2.82 -15.91
CA THR A 35 1.87 -2.77 -17.30
C THR A 35 1.86 -1.37 -17.90
N ILE A 36 0.94 -0.50 -17.48
CA ILE A 36 0.83 0.88 -17.97
C ILE A 36 1.83 1.81 -17.29
N TYR A 37 2.14 1.58 -16.01
CA TYR A 37 3.01 2.47 -15.23
C TYR A 37 4.36 2.79 -15.90
N PRO A 38 5.13 1.84 -16.45
CA PRO A 38 6.39 2.15 -17.13
C PRO A 38 6.20 3.11 -18.32
N LEU A 39 5.06 3.01 -19.01
CA LEU A 39 4.72 3.88 -20.13
C LEU A 39 4.33 5.28 -19.65
N ALA A 40 3.67 5.38 -18.50
CA ALA A 40 3.23 6.66 -17.93
C ALA A 40 4.40 7.64 -17.70
N LYS A 41 5.60 7.13 -17.37
CA LYS A 41 6.83 7.93 -17.20
C LYS A 41 7.19 8.80 -18.42
N HIS A 42 6.77 8.40 -19.61
CA HIS A 42 7.09 9.13 -20.85
C HIS A 42 6.08 10.24 -21.20
N TRP A 43 4.89 10.24 -20.61
CA TRP A 43 3.81 11.17 -21.01
C TRP A 43 3.21 11.94 -19.83
N MET A 44 3.54 11.56 -18.60
CA MET A 44 3.02 12.15 -17.38
C MET A 44 4.20 12.63 -16.51
N PRO A 45 4.25 13.91 -16.11
CA PRO A 45 5.36 14.44 -15.32
C PRO A 45 5.37 13.96 -13.84
N TRP A 46 4.30 13.30 -13.44
CA TRP A 46 3.95 12.87 -12.09
C TRP A 46 3.52 11.38 -12.08
N PRO A 47 4.37 10.47 -12.61
CA PRO A 47 4.06 9.05 -12.78
C PRO A 47 3.74 8.33 -11.46
N GLN A 48 4.11 8.93 -10.32
CA GLN A 48 3.71 8.51 -8.97
C GLN A 48 2.20 8.27 -8.86
N PHE A 49 1.38 9.12 -9.49
CA PHE A 49 -0.09 8.98 -9.46
C PHE A 49 -0.60 7.82 -10.32
N ALA A 50 0.17 7.38 -11.32
CA ALA A 50 -0.12 6.16 -12.08
C ALA A 50 0.37 4.89 -11.33
N LEU A 51 1.47 4.99 -10.58
CA LEU A 51 2.01 3.90 -9.75
C LEU A 51 1.14 3.59 -8.54
N ALA A 52 0.67 4.64 -7.86
CA ALA A 52 -0.08 4.55 -6.61
C ALA A 52 -1.26 3.56 -6.64
N PRO A 53 -2.18 3.60 -7.62
CA PRO A 53 -3.28 2.63 -7.67
C PRO A 53 -2.79 1.20 -7.96
N ALA A 54 -1.69 1.01 -8.71
CA ALA A 54 -1.13 -0.32 -8.95
C ALA A 54 -0.59 -0.95 -7.65
N VAL A 55 0.13 -0.16 -6.84
CA VAL A 55 0.68 -0.60 -5.54
C VAL A 55 -0.40 -0.73 -4.47
N ALA A 56 -1.46 0.07 -4.53
CA ALA A 56 -2.57 0.01 -3.58
C ALA A 56 -3.60 -1.09 -3.89
N TRP A 57 -3.66 -1.58 -5.13
CA TRP A 57 -4.65 -2.58 -5.57
C TRP A 57 -4.71 -3.87 -4.73
N PRO A 58 -3.59 -4.40 -4.18
CA PRO A 58 -3.65 -5.56 -3.27
C PRO A 58 -4.57 -5.36 -2.06
N VAL A 59 -4.85 -4.12 -1.64
CA VAL A 59 -5.88 -3.84 -0.61
C VAL A 59 -7.26 -4.27 -1.08
N VAL A 60 -7.63 -3.98 -2.34
CA VAL A 60 -8.90 -4.39 -2.93
C VAL A 60 -8.98 -5.92 -2.98
N THR A 61 -7.91 -6.58 -3.41
CA THR A 61 -7.82 -8.04 -3.42
C THR A 61 -7.98 -8.64 -2.02
N GLY A 62 -7.34 -8.06 -1.00
CA GLY A 62 -7.50 -8.49 0.40
C GLY A 62 -8.92 -8.29 0.91
N CYS A 63 -9.56 -7.16 0.58
CA CYS A 63 -10.95 -6.88 0.91
C CYS A 63 -11.93 -7.87 0.25
N VAL A 64 -11.74 -8.17 -1.04
CA VAL A 64 -12.54 -9.18 -1.76
C VAL A 64 -12.34 -10.55 -1.12
N SER A 65 -11.09 -10.93 -0.80
CA SER A 65 -10.81 -12.20 -0.14
C SER A 65 -11.46 -12.31 1.24
N ALA A 66 -11.45 -11.26 2.04
CA ALA A 66 -12.11 -11.25 3.34
C ALA A 66 -13.64 -11.41 3.21
N ALA A 67 -14.25 -10.68 2.27
CA ALA A 67 -15.67 -10.81 1.99
C ALA A 67 -16.04 -12.21 1.47
N ASP A 68 -15.20 -12.80 0.62
CA ASP A 68 -15.40 -14.12 0.00
C ASP A 68 -15.43 -15.24 1.05
N LEU A 69 -14.52 -15.16 2.01
CA LEU A 69 -14.48 -16.06 3.16
C LEU A 69 -15.75 -15.92 4.02
N SER A 70 -16.17 -14.69 4.34
CA SER A 70 -17.38 -14.46 5.14
C SER A 70 -18.64 -15.00 4.45
N TYR A 71 -18.79 -14.77 3.14
CA TYR A 71 -19.93 -15.25 2.37
C TYR A 71 -19.98 -16.78 2.27
N THR A 72 -18.83 -17.41 2.01
CA THR A 72 -18.72 -18.88 1.88
C THR A 72 -19.01 -19.58 3.21
N GLN A 73 -18.62 -18.97 4.33
CA GLN A 73 -18.92 -19.49 5.68
C GLN A 73 -20.42 -19.48 5.99
N GLU A 74 -21.16 -18.48 5.51
CA GLU A 74 -22.60 -18.35 5.74
C GLU A 74 -23.42 -19.21 4.75
N ASN A 75 -22.99 -19.30 3.48
CA ASN A 75 -23.73 -19.93 2.39
C ASN A 75 -23.02 -21.19 1.87
N HIS A 76 -22.90 -22.18 2.76
CA HIS A 76 -22.11 -23.43 2.70
C HIS A 76 -21.87 -24.17 1.35
N ASN A 77 -22.48 -23.83 0.21
CA ASN A 77 -22.27 -24.48 -1.09
C ASN A 77 -22.41 -23.58 -2.34
N ASP A 78 -22.63 -22.26 -2.22
CA ASP A 78 -22.82 -21.41 -3.40
C ASP A 78 -21.49 -20.83 -3.92
N ILE A 79 -21.32 -20.85 -5.25
CA ILE A 79 -20.17 -20.20 -5.90
C ILE A 79 -20.30 -18.70 -5.64
N SER A 80 -19.36 -18.17 -4.86
CA SER A 80 -19.30 -16.78 -4.46
C SER A 80 -19.05 -15.87 -5.67
N ALA A 81 -20.12 -15.31 -6.24
CA ALA A 81 -20.04 -14.22 -7.19
C ALA A 81 -19.94 -12.89 -6.42
N ILE A 82 -18.94 -12.77 -5.52
CA ILE A 82 -18.76 -11.52 -4.80
C ILE A 82 -18.45 -10.42 -5.80
N THR A 83 -19.36 -9.47 -5.86
CA THR A 83 -19.20 -8.29 -6.70
C THR A 83 -18.55 -7.20 -5.85
N PHE A 84 -17.75 -6.32 -6.46
CA PHE A 84 -17.17 -5.14 -5.80
C PHE A 84 -18.19 -4.32 -4.97
N MET A 85 -19.47 -4.44 -5.30
CA MET A 85 -20.60 -3.80 -4.61
C MET A 85 -20.83 -4.30 -3.17
N GLN A 86 -20.26 -5.45 -2.77
CA GLN A 86 -20.39 -6.02 -1.43
C GLN A 86 -19.20 -5.68 -0.52
N LEU A 87 -18.24 -4.87 -0.99
CA LEU A 87 -17.11 -4.45 -0.18
C LEU A 87 -17.54 -3.42 0.86
N ASP A 88 -17.07 -3.59 2.09
CA ASP A 88 -17.19 -2.56 3.11
C ASP A 88 -16.24 -1.39 2.77
N LEU A 89 -16.79 -0.42 2.03
CA LEU A 89 -16.04 0.76 1.60
C LEU A 89 -15.57 1.62 2.79
N SER A 90 -16.19 1.50 3.97
CA SER A 90 -15.77 2.24 5.16
C SER A 90 -14.39 1.80 5.66
N ILE A 91 -13.96 0.58 5.31
CA ILE A 91 -12.64 0.01 5.62
C ILE A 91 -11.75 0.00 4.36
N CYS A 92 -12.28 -0.47 3.24
CA CYS A 92 -11.48 -0.71 2.03
C CYS A 92 -11.01 0.58 1.36
N ALA A 93 -11.87 1.59 1.24
CA ALA A 93 -11.52 2.85 0.60
C ALA A 93 -10.42 3.62 1.36
N PRO A 94 -10.51 3.88 2.68
CA PRO A 94 -9.45 4.59 3.39
C PRO A 94 -8.14 3.81 3.40
N LEU A 95 -8.17 2.47 3.50
CA LEU A 95 -6.95 1.67 3.45
C LEU A 95 -6.29 1.71 2.07
N PHE A 96 -7.08 1.65 0.99
CA PHE A 96 -6.59 1.80 -0.38
C PHE A 96 -5.95 3.18 -0.57
N LEU A 97 -6.63 4.25 -0.16
CA LEU A 97 -6.13 5.62 -0.27
C LEU A 97 -4.89 5.87 0.58
N ALA A 98 -4.81 5.24 1.76
CA ALA A 98 -3.61 5.29 2.61
C ALA A 98 -2.42 4.65 1.91
N TYR A 99 -2.58 3.47 1.32
CA TYR A 99 -1.52 2.78 0.57
C TYR A 99 -1.12 3.54 -0.70
N ALA A 100 -2.09 4.11 -1.42
CA ALA A 100 -1.83 4.94 -2.59
C ALA A 100 -1.03 6.20 -2.19
N SER A 101 -1.44 6.86 -1.11
CA SER A 101 -0.75 8.04 -0.57
C SER A 101 0.65 7.69 -0.05
N TRP A 102 0.80 6.53 0.59
CA TRP A 102 2.11 6.02 1.01
C TRP A 102 3.04 5.77 -0.18
N THR A 103 2.51 5.21 -1.27
CA THR A 103 3.25 5.01 -2.52
C THR A 103 3.72 6.33 -3.10
N ILE A 104 2.82 7.32 -3.19
CA ILE A 104 3.18 8.68 -3.64
C ILE A 104 4.26 9.26 -2.72
N TYR A 105 4.13 9.09 -1.40
CA TYR A 105 5.07 9.61 -0.41
C TYR A 105 6.48 9.06 -0.62
N PHE A 106 6.66 7.73 -0.55
CA PHE A 106 8.00 7.16 -0.59
C PHE A 106 8.62 7.26 -1.99
N ASP A 107 7.82 7.16 -3.06
CA ASP A 107 8.32 7.22 -4.45
C ASP A 107 8.71 8.67 -4.81
N THR A 108 7.98 9.66 -4.31
CA THR A 108 8.39 11.08 -4.46
C THR A 108 9.65 11.38 -3.68
N ALA A 109 9.78 10.88 -2.44
CA ALA A 109 11.01 11.04 -1.68
C ALA A 109 12.20 10.36 -2.37
N TYR A 110 12.02 9.13 -2.85
CA TYR A 110 13.04 8.39 -3.60
C TYR A 110 13.41 9.09 -4.91
N GLY A 111 12.44 9.73 -5.58
CA GLY A 111 12.65 10.48 -6.80
C GLY A 111 13.70 11.60 -6.69
N LEU A 112 13.99 12.12 -5.49
CA LEU A 112 15.13 13.04 -5.27
C LEU A 112 16.47 12.42 -5.68
N GLN A 113 16.63 11.12 -5.43
CA GLN A 113 17.85 10.37 -5.78
C GLN A 113 18.01 10.22 -7.29
N ASP A 114 16.89 10.11 -8.00
CA ASP A 114 16.84 9.79 -9.43
C ASP A 114 16.74 11.03 -10.33
N ILE A 115 16.60 12.24 -9.78
CA ILE A 115 16.43 13.50 -10.55
C ILE A 115 17.41 13.63 -11.72
N VAL A 116 18.69 13.36 -11.50
CA VAL A 116 19.71 13.51 -12.55
C VAL A 116 19.50 12.49 -13.67
N GLY A 117 19.29 11.22 -13.31
CA GLY A 117 19.10 10.13 -14.28
C GLY A 117 17.77 10.22 -15.02
N ASP A 118 16.69 10.61 -14.34
CA ASP A 118 15.39 10.86 -14.95
C ASP A 118 15.48 11.99 -15.99
N ARG A 119 16.18 13.08 -15.64
CA ARG A 119 16.38 14.23 -16.53
C ARG A 119 17.22 13.87 -17.76
N GLU A 120 18.30 13.12 -17.58
CA GLU A 120 19.14 12.62 -18.68
C GLU A 120 18.35 11.68 -19.61
N SER A 121 17.40 10.93 -19.06
CA SER A 121 16.53 10.00 -19.81
C SER A 121 15.28 10.68 -20.40
N GLY A 122 15.07 11.97 -20.16
CA GLY A 122 13.90 12.72 -20.62
C GLY A 122 12.58 12.27 -20.00
N ILE A 123 12.64 11.70 -18.79
CA ILE A 123 11.48 11.19 -18.03
C ILE A 123 11.14 12.15 -16.89
N GLY A 124 9.84 12.34 -16.65
CA GLY A 124 9.34 13.18 -15.55
C GLY A 124 9.24 12.42 -14.23
N SER A 125 9.43 13.15 -13.12
CA SER A 125 9.08 12.66 -11.78
C SER A 125 8.54 13.81 -10.91
N LEU A 126 7.59 13.49 -10.02
CA LEU A 126 6.96 14.49 -9.16
C LEU A 126 7.97 15.24 -8.27
N ALA A 127 9.08 14.59 -7.92
CA ALA A 127 10.19 15.23 -7.20
C ALA A 127 10.85 16.36 -8.00
N GLN A 128 10.97 16.22 -9.33
CA GLN A 128 11.49 17.26 -10.21
C GLN A 128 10.51 18.44 -10.29
N ASP A 129 9.21 18.15 -10.46
CA ASP A 129 8.16 19.16 -10.56
C ASP A 129 8.01 20.00 -9.27
N LEU A 130 8.01 19.34 -8.12
CA LEU A 130 7.94 20.01 -6.81
C LEU A 130 9.22 20.81 -6.52
N GLY A 131 10.35 20.28 -6.99
CA GLY A 131 11.68 20.81 -6.69
C GLY A 131 11.99 20.87 -5.19
N LYS A 132 13.16 21.42 -4.88
CA LYS A 132 13.68 21.47 -3.51
C LYS A 132 12.81 22.28 -2.54
N ARG A 133 12.08 23.27 -3.08
CA ARG A 133 11.28 24.22 -2.30
C ARG A 133 10.02 23.57 -1.73
N TYR A 134 9.32 22.76 -2.52
CA TYR A 134 7.97 22.29 -2.16
C TYR A 134 7.92 20.83 -1.72
N ILE A 135 8.96 20.03 -2.02
CA ILE A 135 8.91 18.58 -1.75
C ILE A 135 8.67 18.24 -0.28
N ARG A 136 9.36 18.90 0.66
CA ARG A 136 9.18 18.66 2.10
C ARG A 136 7.76 18.99 2.56
N ALA A 137 7.20 20.10 2.09
CA ALA A 137 5.85 20.52 2.44
C ALA A 137 4.79 19.57 1.85
N PHE A 138 4.97 19.17 0.58
CA PHE A 138 4.11 18.19 -0.07
C PHE A 138 4.11 16.85 0.67
N LEU A 139 5.29 16.33 1.00
CA LEU A 139 5.42 15.08 1.76
C LEU A 139 4.80 15.21 3.16
N ALA A 140 4.93 16.35 3.84
CA ALA A 140 4.26 16.56 5.11
C ALA A 140 2.72 16.46 4.98
N VAL A 141 2.14 17.08 3.94
CA VAL A 141 0.70 17.00 3.67
C VAL A 141 0.27 15.56 3.37
N VAL A 142 0.99 14.86 2.50
CA VAL A 142 0.71 13.46 2.16
C VAL A 142 0.88 12.57 3.41
N GLY A 143 1.89 12.82 4.24
CA GLY A 143 2.12 12.13 5.50
C GLY A 143 0.95 12.26 6.47
N VAL A 144 0.42 13.48 6.64
CA VAL A 144 -0.79 13.72 7.44
C VAL A 144 -1.99 12.99 6.85
N ALA A 145 -2.17 13.02 5.53
CA ALA A 145 -3.25 12.29 4.86
C ALA A 145 -3.17 10.78 5.11
N ILE A 146 -1.97 10.18 5.06
CA ILE A 146 -1.76 8.76 5.40
C ILE A 146 -2.25 8.47 6.83
N ILE A 147 -1.85 9.27 7.82
CA ILE A 147 -2.26 9.06 9.22
C ILE A 147 -3.78 9.19 9.38
N ILE A 148 -4.41 10.17 8.74
CA ILE A 148 -5.87 10.35 8.78
C ILE A 148 -6.58 9.15 8.17
N LEU A 149 -6.15 8.70 6.99
CA LEU A 149 -6.77 7.59 6.27
C LEU A 149 -6.60 6.26 7.01
N LEU A 150 -5.39 6.00 7.54
CA LEU A 150 -5.15 4.82 8.39
C LEU A 150 -6.00 4.87 9.66
N SER A 151 -6.12 6.03 10.29
CA SER A 151 -6.97 6.21 11.47
C SER A 151 -8.44 5.94 11.15
N PHE A 152 -8.96 6.49 10.05
CA PHE A 152 -10.35 6.26 9.66
C PHE A 152 -10.62 4.78 9.39
N GLY A 153 -9.76 4.11 8.62
CA GLY A 153 -9.87 2.66 8.39
C GLY A 153 -9.78 1.84 9.68
N ALA A 154 -8.94 2.25 10.63
CA ALA A 154 -8.79 1.58 11.92
C ALA A 154 -10.02 1.73 12.83
N ILE A 155 -10.68 2.90 12.80
CA ILE A 155 -11.95 3.14 13.51
C ILE A 155 -13.04 2.27 12.90
N SER A 156 -13.21 2.30 11.57
CA SER A 156 -14.21 1.50 10.86
C SER A 156 -14.04 0.00 11.09
N ALA A 157 -12.79 -0.47 11.15
CA ALA A 157 -12.47 -1.88 11.41
C ALA A 157 -12.52 -2.28 12.90
N GLY A 158 -12.85 -1.36 13.81
CA GLY A 158 -12.92 -1.65 15.25
C GLY A 158 -11.57 -2.10 15.84
N CYS A 159 -10.46 -1.54 15.37
CA CYS A 159 -9.12 -1.98 15.79
C CYS A 159 -8.86 -1.77 17.29
N SER A 160 -8.15 -2.71 17.90
CA SER A 160 -7.87 -2.70 19.36
C SER A 160 -6.97 -1.55 19.79
N PRO A 161 -6.98 -1.15 21.08
CA PRO A 161 -6.08 -0.12 21.60
C PRO A 161 -4.60 -0.39 21.33
N VAL A 162 -4.19 -1.67 21.31
CA VAL A 162 -2.80 -2.07 20.98
C VAL A 162 -2.43 -1.66 19.55
N PHE A 163 -3.35 -1.83 18.59
CA PHE A 163 -3.15 -1.39 17.20
C PHE A 163 -3.04 0.14 17.11
N TRP A 164 -3.79 0.87 17.93
CA TRP A 164 -3.69 2.32 18.00
C TRP A 164 -2.36 2.80 18.58
N THR A 165 -1.86 2.15 19.63
CA THR A 165 -0.61 2.52 20.29
C THR A 165 0.61 2.20 19.43
N PHE A 166 0.67 0.99 18.84
CA PHE A 166 1.87 0.53 18.12
C PHE A 166 1.75 0.66 16.60
N GLY A 167 0.55 0.63 16.03
CA GLY A 167 0.33 0.77 14.59
C GLY A 167 0.31 2.24 14.16
N VAL A 168 -0.87 2.86 14.25
CA VAL A 168 -1.14 4.19 13.64
C VAL A 168 -0.60 5.34 14.50
N GLY A 169 -0.89 5.28 15.80
CA GLY A 169 -0.42 6.24 16.81
C GLY A 169 -1.46 7.28 17.19
N THR A 170 -2.22 7.04 18.25
CA THR A 170 -2.83 8.14 19.01
C THR A 170 -1.76 8.74 19.92
N PHE A 171 -1.69 10.08 20.02
CA PHE A 171 -0.69 10.84 20.83
C PHE A 171 0.77 10.81 20.35
N GLY A 172 1.05 10.50 19.08
CA GLY A 172 2.39 10.71 18.49
C GLY A 172 3.43 9.63 18.78
N VAL A 173 3.03 8.46 19.28
CA VAL A 173 3.94 7.35 19.68
C VAL A 173 3.78 6.09 18.79
N GLY A 174 2.87 6.09 17.81
CA GLY A 174 2.69 4.94 16.91
C GLY A 174 3.74 4.87 15.81
N THR A 175 4.04 3.65 15.35
CA THR A 175 5.10 3.39 14.36
C THR A 175 4.95 4.23 13.10
N TRP A 176 3.73 4.38 12.55
CA TRP A 176 3.53 5.21 11.35
C TRP A 176 3.79 6.70 11.60
N THR A 177 3.23 7.25 12.67
CA THR A 177 3.41 8.67 13.01
C THR A 177 4.87 9.00 13.30
N CYS A 178 5.55 8.22 14.16
CA CYS A 178 6.96 8.42 14.47
C CYS A 178 7.84 8.25 13.22
N SER A 179 7.52 7.28 12.36
CA SER A 179 8.28 7.03 11.14
C SER A 179 8.15 8.18 10.16
N ILE A 180 6.94 8.72 9.94
CA ILE A 180 6.75 9.88 9.04
C ILE A 180 7.50 11.11 9.59
N LEU A 181 7.41 11.39 10.89
CA LEU A 181 8.15 12.50 11.50
C LEU A 181 9.67 12.34 11.33
N HIS A 182 10.18 11.13 11.56
CA HIS A 182 11.59 10.83 11.37
C HIS A 182 12.01 10.96 9.89
N GLN A 183 11.20 10.45 8.96
CA GLN A 183 11.45 10.56 7.52
C GLN A 183 11.50 12.03 7.06
N LEU A 184 10.57 12.87 7.54
CA LEU A 184 10.57 14.31 7.25
C LEU A 184 11.78 15.03 7.85
N TYR A 185 12.25 14.60 9.03
CA TYR A 185 13.44 15.15 9.68
C TYR A 185 14.73 14.83 8.91
N ILE A 186 14.91 13.59 8.44
CA ILE A 186 16.13 13.17 7.73
C ILE A 186 16.15 13.54 6.25
N LEU A 187 14.98 13.83 5.67
CA LEU A 187 14.85 14.16 4.25
C LEU A 187 15.52 15.50 3.99
N ASP A 188 16.50 15.53 3.10
CA ASP A 188 17.21 16.73 2.69
C ASP A 188 17.18 16.89 1.17
N ALA A 189 16.52 17.95 0.71
CA ALA A 189 16.37 18.23 -0.71
C ALA A 189 17.70 18.60 -1.40
N GLU A 190 18.74 18.91 -0.63
CA GLU A 190 20.10 19.17 -1.13
C GLU A 190 20.95 17.89 -1.19
N ASP A 191 20.58 16.83 -0.46
CA ASP A 191 21.25 15.52 -0.48
C ASP A 191 20.34 14.47 -1.14
N PRO A 192 20.52 14.15 -2.44
CA PRO A 192 19.75 13.13 -3.14
C PRO A 192 19.72 11.77 -2.43
N LYS A 193 20.77 11.41 -1.68
CA LYS A 193 20.84 10.14 -0.94
C LYS A 193 19.85 10.10 0.23
N SER A 194 19.38 11.25 0.70
CA SER A 194 18.35 11.33 1.74
C SER A 194 17.04 10.68 1.29
N GLY A 195 16.67 10.82 0.01
CA GLY A 195 15.53 10.14 -0.60
C GLY A 195 15.64 8.63 -0.52
N GLY A 196 16.82 8.09 -0.84
CA GLY A 196 17.13 6.66 -0.68
C GLY A 196 17.03 6.17 0.76
N ARG A 197 17.49 6.96 1.74
CA ARG A 197 17.33 6.62 3.17
C ARG A 197 15.85 6.54 3.56
N VAL A 198 15.05 7.51 3.13
CA VAL A 198 13.59 7.52 3.35
C VAL A 198 12.94 6.29 2.71
N PHE A 199 13.32 5.94 1.48
CA PHE A 199 12.84 4.74 0.80
C PHE A 199 13.18 3.46 1.57
N GLY A 200 14.43 3.33 2.05
CA GLY A 200 14.86 2.19 2.87
C GLY A 200 14.05 2.02 4.15
N ILE A 201 13.70 3.12 4.84
CA ILE A 201 12.81 3.07 6.01
C ILE A 201 11.43 2.50 5.63
N ASN A 202 10.88 2.87 4.47
CA ASN A 202 9.58 2.38 4.03
C ASN A 202 9.59 0.89 3.64
N ILE A 203 10.70 0.37 3.12
CA ILE A 203 10.87 -1.08 2.94
C ILE A 203 10.76 -1.80 4.30
N VAL A 204 11.44 -1.29 5.33
CA VAL A 204 11.40 -1.87 6.69
C VAL A 204 9.99 -1.78 7.27
N LEU A 205 9.28 -0.66 7.09
CA LEU A 205 7.89 -0.53 7.52
C LEU A 205 6.97 -1.54 6.85
N GLY A 206 7.08 -1.73 5.53
CA GLY A 206 6.30 -2.73 4.80
C GLY A 206 6.56 -4.16 5.29
N PHE A 207 7.83 -4.48 5.57
CA PHE A 207 8.21 -5.76 6.14
C PHE A 207 7.63 -5.96 7.55
N LEU A 208 7.71 -4.94 8.40
CA LEU A 208 7.15 -4.98 9.76
C LEU A 208 5.65 -5.26 9.74
N VAL A 209 4.89 -4.56 8.89
CA VAL A 209 3.44 -4.78 8.74
C VAL A 209 3.15 -6.23 8.34
N THR A 210 3.93 -6.78 7.40
CA THR A 210 3.78 -8.16 6.94
C THR A 210 4.04 -9.17 8.06
N VAL A 211 5.11 -8.99 8.84
CA VAL A 211 5.46 -9.85 9.98
C VAL A 211 4.38 -9.82 11.05
N VAL A 212 3.92 -8.62 11.44
CA VAL A 212 2.89 -8.45 12.47
C VAL A 212 1.56 -9.06 12.02
N ALA A 213 1.15 -8.82 10.78
CA ALA A 213 -0.08 -9.40 10.23
C ALA A 213 -0.02 -10.94 10.22
N THR A 214 1.10 -11.50 9.79
CA THR A 214 1.30 -12.97 9.75
C THR A 214 1.30 -13.57 11.16
N ALA A 215 2.02 -12.96 12.10
CA ALA A 215 2.07 -13.41 13.49
C ALA A 215 0.69 -13.42 14.14
N LYS A 216 -0.13 -12.38 13.90
CA LYS A 216 -1.50 -12.31 14.39
C LYS A 216 -2.36 -13.47 13.86
N VAL A 217 -2.26 -13.79 12.57
CA VAL A 217 -2.98 -14.91 11.96
C VAL A 217 -2.54 -16.24 12.58
N THR A 218 -1.23 -16.47 12.73
CA THR A 218 -0.72 -17.71 13.33
C THR A 218 -1.20 -17.89 14.77
N ILE A 219 -1.18 -16.82 15.58
CA ILE A 219 -1.68 -16.85 16.96
C ILE A 219 -3.18 -17.16 16.98
N ALA A 220 -3.97 -16.49 16.12
CA ALA A 220 -5.41 -16.71 16.04
C ALA A 220 -5.77 -18.16 15.63
N VAL A 221 -5.02 -18.76 14.71
CA VAL A 221 -5.22 -20.16 14.30
C VAL A 221 -4.79 -21.16 15.38
N SER A 222 -3.78 -20.81 16.19
CA SER A 222 -3.27 -21.68 17.26
C SER A 222 -4.15 -21.75 18.51
N TRP A 223 -5.10 -20.82 18.67
CA TRP A 223 -6.01 -20.78 19.81
C TRP A 223 -7.39 -21.36 19.42
N PRO A 224 -7.91 -22.39 20.10
CA PRO A 224 -9.22 -22.93 19.76
C PRO A 224 -10.31 -21.85 19.96
N PRO A 225 -11.36 -21.83 19.11
CA PRO A 225 -12.45 -20.87 19.27
C PRO A 225 -13.08 -21.04 20.64
N GLN A 226 -13.11 -19.97 21.43
CA GLN A 226 -13.87 -19.94 22.68
C GLN A 226 -15.35 -20.03 22.30
N GLN A 227 -15.97 -21.18 22.60
CA GLN A 227 -17.42 -21.32 22.60
C GLN A 227 -17.95 -20.36 23.68
N LEU A 228 -18.56 -19.26 23.26
CA LEU A 228 -19.46 -18.44 24.08
C LEU A 228 -20.90 -18.91 23.87
#